data_AF-A0A3N5SDN9-F1
#
_entry.id   AF-A0A3N5SDN9-F1
#
_cell.length_a   1.000
_cell.length_b   1.000
_cell.length_c   1.000
_cell.angle_alpha   90.00
_cell.angle_beta   90.00
_cell.angle_gamma   90.00
#
_symmetry.space_group_name_H-M   'P 1'
#
loop_
_entity.id
_entity.type
_entity.pdbx_description
1 polymer ?
#
loop_
_entity_poly.entity_id
_entity_poly.type
_entity_poly.pdbx_seq_one_letter_code
_entity_poly.pdbx_strand_id
1 'polypeptide(L)'
;MFETLPQDIHEFMTWTWDQIQPYADDLLARPVTAETVDGWLDDWSTLASLVTETFNRLEVRTTTHTNDEAGQERYAKYAEQVIPHAREFDQKMKEKLLASGVEPTGLEIPLRRMRAETAIYRPENLPLRTEIEKLSIERSKINGAWTIEWEGKELTFTEAVAKLQEQDRNTREQIWRRLVDRVKQDRDKMDDLWIKMFDLRLQMAHNAGFESYRDYRWQELARFDYTPDDCKSFHRAIEQVVVPVVSRLNQRRKAQMGVDRLRVWDNFWFMSPDPLNRPPLKPYETLDELNDRMESIFHRVDPQLGAYYHIMRDENLLDLESRKHKA
;
A
#
# COMPACT_ATOMS: atom_id res chain seq x y z
N MET A 1 -30.77 -13.52 13.01
CA MET A 1 -30.36 -12.10 13.18
C MET A 1 -29.64 -11.60 11.95
N PHE A 2 -28.60 -12.27 11.46
CA PHE A 2 -27.80 -11.79 10.33
C PHE A 2 -28.54 -11.76 8.98
N GLU A 3 -29.61 -12.54 8.83
CA GLU A 3 -30.53 -12.46 7.68
C GLU A 3 -31.22 -11.09 7.52
N THR A 4 -31.24 -10.26 8.58
CA THR A 4 -31.80 -8.90 8.53
C THR A 4 -30.75 -7.83 8.21
N LEU A 5 -29.50 -8.21 7.95
CA LEU A 5 -28.50 -7.27 7.45
C LEU A 5 -28.91 -6.79 6.04
N PRO A 6 -28.71 -5.49 5.75
CA PRO A 6 -28.96 -4.94 4.43
C PRO A 6 -28.24 -5.74 3.33
N GLN A 7 -28.97 -6.13 2.31
CA GLN A 7 -28.42 -6.80 1.13
C GLN A 7 -27.83 -5.79 0.13
N ASP A 8 -28.31 -4.53 0.17
CA ASP A 8 -27.74 -3.42 -0.59
C ASP A 8 -26.67 -2.72 0.27
N ILE A 9 -25.42 -2.72 -0.22
CA ILE A 9 -24.32 -2.02 0.44
C ILE A 9 -24.62 -0.53 0.61
N HIS A 10 -25.34 0.11 -0.31
CA HIS A 10 -25.67 1.53 -0.20
C HIS A 10 -26.56 1.84 1.00
N GLU A 11 -27.42 0.90 1.40
CA GLU A 11 -28.19 0.99 2.64
C GLU A 11 -27.28 0.83 3.86
N PHE A 12 -26.45 -0.22 3.90
CA PHE A 12 -25.52 -0.45 5.02
C PHE A 12 -24.54 0.72 5.22
N MET A 13 -24.08 1.35 4.14
CA MET A 13 -23.19 2.52 4.20
C MET A 13 -23.81 3.72 4.96
N THR A 14 -25.12 3.73 5.22
CA THR A 14 -25.79 4.77 6.02
C THR A 14 -25.83 4.46 7.51
N TRP A 15 -25.49 3.24 7.91
CA TRP A 15 -25.58 2.80 9.29
C TRP A 15 -24.50 3.46 10.18
N THR A 16 -24.90 3.77 11.42
CA THR A 16 -23.99 4.13 12.51
C THR A 16 -23.55 2.90 13.29
N TRP A 17 -22.55 3.06 14.16
CA TRP A 17 -22.15 1.96 15.04
C TRP A 17 -23.31 1.46 15.92
N ASP A 18 -24.19 2.33 16.40
CA ASP A 18 -25.35 1.92 17.23
C ASP A 18 -26.27 0.91 16.51
N GLN A 19 -26.34 0.95 15.18
CA GLN A 19 -27.11 -0.01 14.38
C GLN A 19 -26.34 -1.32 14.14
N ILE A 20 -25.01 -1.25 14.10
CA ILE A 20 -24.09 -2.39 13.90
C ILE A 20 -23.89 -3.15 15.22
N GLN A 21 -23.83 -2.44 16.33
CA GLN A 21 -23.48 -2.94 17.66
C GLN A 21 -24.32 -4.14 18.11
N PRO A 22 -25.65 -4.19 17.91
CA PRO A 22 -26.44 -5.36 18.30
C PRO A 22 -25.95 -6.67 17.65
N TYR A 23 -25.48 -6.61 16.40
CA TYR A 23 -24.95 -7.78 15.69
C TYR A 23 -23.57 -8.20 16.24
N ALA A 24 -22.74 -7.21 16.58
CA ALA A 24 -21.45 -7.44 17.21
C ALA A 24 -21.60 -8.05 18.61
N ASP A 25 -22.51 -7.51 19.42
CA ASP A 25 -22.79 -7.98 20.78
C ASP A 25 -23.38 -9.41 20.77
N ASP A 26 -24.28 -9.71 19.82
CA ASP A 26 -24.80 -11.06 19.61
C ASP A 26 -23.68 -12.05 19.28
N LEU A 27 -22.81 -11.74 18.31
CA LEU A 27 -21.65 -12.59 17.97
C LEU A 27 -20.69 -12.79 19.14
N LEU A 28 -20.45 -11.75 19.94
CA LEU A 28 -19.62 -11.84 21.14
C LEU A 28 -20.27 -12.70 22.23
N ALA A 29 -21.60 -12.81 22.28
CA ALA A 29 -22.30 -13.63 23.27
C ALA A 29 -22.36 -15.13 22.90
N ARG A 30 -22.35 -15.47 21.61
CA ARG A 30 -22.44 -16.87 21.13
C ARG A 30 -21.26 -17.73 21.60
N PRO A 31 -21.46 -19.03 21.92
CA PRO A 31 -20.37 -19.94 22.23
C PRO A 31 -19.57 -20.30 20.96
N VAL A 32 -18.26 -20.47 21.11
CA VAL A 32 -17.38 -20.97 20.04
C VAL A 32 -16.93 -22.37 20.42
N THR A 33 -17.51 -23.38 19.75
CA THR A 33 -17.17 -24.80 19.90
C THR A 33 -16.93 -25.40 18.52
N ALA A 34 -16.47 -26.65 18.45
CA ALA A 34 -16.23 -27.33 17.17
C ALA A 34 -17.49 -27.40 16.30
N GLU A 35 -18.69 -27.42 16.89
CA GLU A 35 -19.97 -27.50 16.20
C GLU A 35 -20.50 -26.14 15.73
N THR A 36 -20.13 -25.05 16.40
CA THR A 36 -20.67 -23.71 16.15
C THR A 36 -19.71 -22.79 15.39
N VAL A 37 -18.42 -23.16 15.33
CA VAL A 37 -17.35 -22.27 14.83
C VAL A 37 -17.55 -21.85 13.38
N ASP A 38 -18.01 -22.75 12.50
CA ASP A 38 -18.17 -22.43 11.07
C ASP A 38 -19.21 -21.32 10.85
N GLY A 39 -20.42 -21.48 11.40
CA GLY A 39 -21.46 -20.44 11.31
C GLY A 39 -21.10 -19.15 12.06
N TRP A 40 -20.33 -19.26 13.15
CA TRP A 40 -19.83 -18.08 13.86
C TRP A 40 -18.79 -17.30 13.04
N LEU A 41 -17.90 -18.00 12.32
CA LEU A 41 -16.92 -17.41 11.42
C LEU A 41 -17.56 -16.79 10.18
N ASP A 42 -18.58 -17.43 9.63
CA ASP A 42 -19.34 -16.92 8.49
C ASP A 42 -20.01 -15.59 8.84
N ASP A 43 -20.76 -15.54 9.95
CA ASP A 43 -21.43 -14.31 10.40
C ASP A 43 -20.42 -13.21 10.75
N TRP A 44 -19.30 -13.55 11.40
CA TRP A 44 -18.22 -12.58 11.64
C TRP A 44 -17.67 -12.03 10.32
N SER A 45 -17.42 -12.89 9.33
CA SER A 45 -16.93 -12.51 8.02
C SER A 45 -17.93 -11.62 7.26
N THR A 46 -19.23 -11.92 7.35
CA THR A 46 -20.30 -11.09 6.75
C THR A 46 -20.30 -9.68 7.32
N LEU A 47 -20.31 -9.54 8.66
CA LEU A 47 -20.32 -8.22 9.30
C LEU A 47 -19.03 -7.43 9.01
N ALA A 48 -17.88 -8.09 9.12
CA ALA A 48 -16.58 -7.48 8.86
C ALA A 48 -16.45 -7.02 7.40
N SER A 49 -16.98 -7.79 6.45
CA SER A 49 -16.98 -7.45 5.02
C SER A 49 -17.83 -6.21 4.75
N LEU A 50 -19.05 -6.11 5.31
CA LEU A 50 -19.90 -4.92 5.12
C LEU A 50 -19.26 -3.64 5.68
N VAL A 51 -18.63 -3.72 6.84
CA VAL A 51 -17.89 -2.61 7.46
C VAL A 51 -16.69 -2.20 6.60
N THR A 52 -15.91 -3.18 6.15
CA THR A 52 -14.70 -2.94 5.35
C THR A 52 -15.05 -2.43 3.96
N GLU A 53 -16.08 -2.96 3.33
CA GLU A 53 -16.56 -2.50 2.02
C GLU A 53 -17.07 -1.05 2.10
N THR A 54 -17.82 -0.71 3.15
CA THR A 54 -18.24 0.69 3.38
C THR A 54 -17.04 1.61 3.50
N PHE A 55 -16.05 1.24 4.31
CA PHE A 55 -14.82 2.02 4.47
C PHE A 55 -14.10 2.23 3.13
N ASN A 56 -13.87 1.15 2.38
CA ASN A 56 -13.16 1.19 1.10
C ASN A 56 -13.91 2.04 0.07
N ARG A 57 -15.24 1.94 -0.02
CA ARG A 57 -16.06 2.75 -0.94
C ARG A 57 -15.99 4.24 -0.60
N LEU A 58 -16.01 4.58 0.69
CA LEU A 58 -15.85 5.96 1.14
C LEU A 58 -14.44 6.49 0.86
N GLU A 59 -13.40 5.70 1.13
CA GLU A 59 -12.00 6.06 0.84
C GLU A 59 -11.74 6.22 -0.67
N VAL A 60 -12.25 5.32 -1.52
CA VAL A 60 -12.15 5.46 -2.97
C VAL A 60 -12.77 6.78 -3.40
N ARG A 61 -13.95 7.15 -2.89
CA ARG A 61 -14.58 8.43 -3.22
C ARG A 61 -13.73 9.64 -2.82
N THR A 62 -13.08 9.61 -1.66
CA THR A 62 -12.23 10.72 -1.21
C THR A 62 -10.92 10.85 -1.99
N THR A 63 -10.40 9.73 -2.52
CA THR A 63 -9.17 9.72 -3.33
C THR A 63 -9.43 10.03 -4.81
N THR A 64 -10.61 9.67 -5.35
CA THR A 64 -10.99 9.97 -6.74
C THR A 64 -11.59 11.36 -6.94
N HIS A 65 -12.12 11.97 -5.86
CA HIS A 65 -12.71 13.31 -5.82
C HIS A 65 -12.29 14.08 -4.55
N THR A 66 -11.05 14.57 -4.50
CA THR A 66 -10.50 15.25 -3.31
C THR A 66 -11.18 16.58 -2.98
N ASN A 67 -11.99 17.13 -3.89
CA ASN A 67 -12.81 18.33 -3.67
C ASN A 67 -14.26 18.03 -3.22
N ASP A 68 -14.67 16.77 -3.09
CA ASP A 68 -15.99 16.39 -2.60
C ASP A 68 -16.07 16.53 -1.07
N GLU A 69 -16.34 17.74 -0.57
CA GLU A 69 -16.41 18.04 0.87
C GLU A 69 -17.38 17.13 1.63
N ALA A 70 -18.55 16.83 1.06
CA ALA A 70 -19.53 15.94 1.67
C ALA A 70 -19.03 14.49 1.73
N GLY A 71 -18.32 14.03 0.69
CA GLY A 71 -17.63 12.74 0.69
C GLY A 71 -16.54 12.65 1.76
N GLN A 72 -15.73 13.70 1.90
CA GLN A 72 -14.69 13.80 2.93
C GLN A 72 -15.29 13.75 4.34
N GLU A 73 -16.37 14.50 4.59
CA GLU A 73 -17.07 14.50 5.88
C GLU A 73 -17.65 13.12 6.21
N ARG A 74 -18.30 12.46 5.23
CA ARG A 74 -18.86 11.12 5.43
C ARG A 74 -17.78 10.08 5.74
N TYR A 75 -16.65 10.12 5.02
CA TYR A 75 -15.50 9.26 5.29
C TYR A 75 -14.93 9.53 6.68
N ALA A 76 -14.66 10.79 7.03
CA ALA A 76 -14.13 11.17 8.34
C ALA A 76 -15.04 10.71 9.48
N LYS A 77 -16.34 10.95 9.34
CA LYS A 77 -17.35 10.51 10.33
C LYS A 77 -17.34 8.99 10.49
N TYR A 78 -17.31 8.22 9.40
CA TYR A 78 -17.26 6.76 9.48
C TYR A 78 -15.96 6.26 10.12
N ALA A 79 -14.82 6.84 9.72
CA ALA A 79 -13.50 6.54 10.26
C ALA A 79 -13.37 6.85 11.76
N GLU A 80 -14.04 7.90 12.24
CA GLU A 80 -14.04 8.30 13.66
C GLU A 80 -15.05 7.49 14.49
N GLN A 81 -16.25 7.25 13.96
CA GLN A 81 -17.38 6.75 14.76
C GLN A 81 -17.64 5.25 14.61
N VAL A 82 -17.15 4.59 13.55
CA VAL A 82 -17.41 3.16 13.31
C VAL A 82 -16.14 2.33 13.42
N ILE A 83 -15.06 2.78 12.77
CA ILE A 83 -13.82 1.99 12.67
C ILE A 83 -13.17 1.67 14.03
N PRO A 84 -13.10 2.58 15.03
CA PRO A 84 -12.50 2.25 16.31
C PRO A 84 -13.24 1.13 17.04
N HIS A 85 -14.57 1.17 17.04
CA HIS A 85 -15.39 0.13 17.65
C HIS A 85 -15.33 -1.19 16.88
N ALA A 86 -15.35 -1.13 15.54
CA ALA A 86 -15.18 -2.33 14.70
C ALA A 86 -13.83 -3.02 14.94
N ARG A 87 -12.75 -2.25 15.12
CA ARG A 87 -11.42 -2.78 15.48
C ARG A 87 -11.40 -3.43 16.86
N GLU A 88 -12.05 -2.81 17.84
CA GLU A 88 -12.18 -3.39 19.18
C GLU A 88 -12.97 -4.71 19.15
N PHE A 89 -14.07 -4.74 18.40
CA PHE A 89 -14.85 -5.96 18.16
C PHE A 89 -13.99 -7.05 17.48
N ASP A 90 -13.32 -6.74 16.38
CA ASP A 90 -12.44 -7.68 15.67
C ASP A 90 -11.35 -8.27 16.59
N GLN A 91 -10.74 -7.44 17.43
CA GLN A 91 -9.76 -7.88 18.43
C GLN A 91 -10.38 -8.88 19.42
N LYS A 92 -11.56 -8.57 19.98
CA LYS A 92 -12.28 -9.47 20.90
C LYS A 92 -12.67 -10.79 20.23
N MET A 93 -13.05 -10.76 18.96
CA MET A 93 -13.38 -11.96 18.19
C MET A 93 -12.16 -12.87 18.00
N LYS A 94 -11.00 -12.30 17.64
CA LYS A 94 -9.73 -13.04 17.56
C LYS A 94 -9.35 -13.67 18.90
N GLU A 95 -9.41 -12.91 19.98
CA GLU A 95 -9.12 -13.41 21.34
C GLU A 95 -10.06 -14.54 21.74
N LYS A 96 -11.36 -14.40 21.45
CA LYS A 96 -12.37 -15.41 21.73
C LYS A 96 -12.14 -16.70 20.94
N LEU A 97 -11.84 -16.60 19.65
CA LEU A 97 -11.51 -17.76 18.82
C LEU A 97 -10.25 -18.47 19.36
N LEU A 98 -9.19 -17.73 19.67
CA LEU A 98 -7.96 -18.30 20.24
C LEU A 98 -8.20 -18.96 21.60
N ALA A 99 -8.99 -18.33 22.47
CA ALA A 99 -9.33 -18.85 23.80
C ALA A 99 -10.23 -20.10 23.75
N SER A 100 -11.01 -20.28 22.68
CA SER A 100 -11.86 -21.47 22.50
C SER A 100 -11.06 -22.75 22.32
N GLY A 101 -9.81 -22.65 21.84
CA GLY A 101 -8.97 -23.80 21.50
C GLY A 101 -9.41 -24.56 20.24
N VAL A 102 -10.47 -24.10 19.56
CA VAL A 102 -10.94 -24.69 18.30
C VAL A 102 -9.97 -24.35 17.17
N GLU A 103 -9.63 -25.35 16.36
CA GLU A 103 -8.78 -25.19 15.17
C GLU A 103 -9.54 -25.66 13.92
N PRO A 104 -10.36 -24.78 13.30
CA PRO A 104 -11.10 -25.14 12.09
C PRO A 104 -10.15 -25.51 10.95
N THR A 105 -10.55 -26.51 10.15
CA THR A 105 -9.74 -27.01 9.04
C THR A 105 -9.52 -25.90 8.01
N GLY A 106 -8.28 -25.71 7.55
CA GLY A 106 -7.95 -24.68 6.55
C GLY A 106 -7.70 -23.29 7.13
N LEU A 107 -7.78 -23.10 8.45
CA LEU A 107 -7.47 -21.85 9.13
C LEU A 107 -6.13 -21.86 9.89
N GLU A 108 -5.25 -22.81 9.60
CA GLU A 108 -3.97 -22.96 10.30
C GLU A 108 -3.11 -21.70 10.18
N ILE A 109 -3.05 -21.11 8.98
CA ILE A 109 -2.27 -19.89 8.71
C ILE A 109 -2.91 -18.64 9.36
N PRO A 110 -4.21 -18.35 9.19
CA PRO A 110 -4.90 -17.30 9.92
C PRO A 110 -4.73 -17.39 11.45
N LEU A 111 -4.92 -18.58 12.04
CA LEU A 111 -4.76 -18.78 13.48
C LEU A 111 -3.32 -18.54 13.93
N ARG A 112 -2.32 -19.01 13.16
CA ARG A 112 -0.91 -18.74 13.46
C ARG A 112 -0.61 -17.24 13.45
N ARG A 113 -1.18 -16.49 12.50
CA ARG A 113 -1.06 -15.03 12.44
C ARG A 113 -1.70 -14.36 13.64
N MET A 114 -2.93 -14.74 14.01
CA MET A 114 -3.61 -14.19 15.19
C MET A 114 -2.80 -14.41 16.47
N ARG A 115 -2.25 -15.62 16.67
CA ARG A 115 -1.36 -15.93 17.81
C ARG A 115 -0.12 -15.03 17.84
N ALA A 116 0.50 -14.82 16.69
CA ALA A 116 1.68 -13.95 16.57
C ALA A 116 1.36 -12.48 16.89
N GLU A 117 0.22 -11.98 16.40
CA GLU A 117 -0.27 -10.62 16.67
C GLU A 117 -0.59 -10.42 18.16
N THR A 118 -1.33 -11.35 18.78
CA THR A 118 -1.67 -11.29 20.21
C THR A 118 -0.42 -11.33 21.09
N ALA A 119 0.57 -12.16 20.76
CA ALA A 119 1.80 -12.30 21.55
C ALA A 119 2.61 -10.99 21.67
N ILE A 120 2.57 -10.13 20.63
CA ILE A 120 3.32 -8.86 20.59
C ILE A 120 2.45 -7.65 20.94
N TYR A 121 1.15 -7.84 21.17
CA TYR A 121 0.25 -6.74 21.51
C TYR A 121 0.60 -6.12 22.86
N ARG A 122 0.77 -4.80 22.89
CA ARG A 122 1.06 -4.02 24.09
C ARG A 122 0.24 -2.72 24.03
N PRO A 123 -0.65 -2.44 25.00
CA PRO A 123 -1.42 -1.19 25.02
C PRO A 123 -0.53 0.06 24.96
N GLU A 124 0.65 0.02 25.59
CA GLU A 124 1.62 1.13 25.63
C GLU A 124 2.22 1.44 24.25
N ASN A 125 2.11 0.52 23.28
CA ASN A 125 2.55 0.76 21.91
C ASN A 125 1.54 1.54 21.06
N LEU A 126 0.28 1.67 21.49
CA LEU A 126 -0.74 2.38 20.72
C LEU A 126 -0.38 3.86 20.48
N PRO A 127 0.00 4.66 21.50
CA PRO A 127 0.40 6.05 21.27
C PRO A 127 1.64 6.19 20.39
N LEU A 128 2.60 5.25 20.51
CA LEU A 128 3.82 5.24 19.69
C LEU A 128 3.51 5.03 18.21
N ARG A 129 2.56 4.12 17.89
CA ARG A 129 2.09 3.92 16.51
C ARG A 129 1.45 5.18 15.94
N THR A 130 0.57 5.82 16.70
CA THR A 130 -0.08 7.07 16.29
C THR A 130 0.96 8.16 15.99
N GLU A 131 2.02 8.27 16.79
CA GLU A 131 3.09 9.24 16.54
C GLU A 131 3.89 8.89 15.28
N ILE A 132 4.22 7.61 15.06
CA ILE A 132 4.89 7.17 13.82
C ILE A 132 4.04 7.48 12.58
N GLU A 133 2.71 7.30 12.66
CA GLU A 133 1.78 7.64 11.58
C GLU A 133 1.79 9.14 11.28
N LYS A 134 1.74 10.00 12.30
CA LYS A 134 1.86 11.47 12.14
C LYS A 134 3.17 11.88 11.47
N LEU A 135 4.29 11.33 11.93
CA LEU A 135 5.61 11.58 11.33
C LEU A 135 5.66 11.10 9.87
N SER A 136 4.97 10.00 9.54
CA SER A 136 4.89 9.49 8.17
C SER A 136 4.10 10.42 7.26
N ILE A 137 3.00 11.00 7.76
CA ILE A 137 2.21 12.02 7.07
C ILE A 137 3.06 13.27 6.83
N GLU A 138 3.82 13.73 7.83
CA GLU A 138 4.71 14.89 7.70
C GLU A 138 5.79 14.66 6.62
N ARG A 139 6.44 13.48 6.65
CA ARG A 139 7.41 13.09 5.62
C ARG A 139 6.80 13.08 4.21
N SER A 140 5.58 12.54 4.06
CA SER A 140 4.87 12.54 2.78
C SER A 140 4.54 13.95 2.29
N LYS A 141 4.18 14.88 3.18
CA LYS A 141 3.96 16.29 2.84
C LYS A 141 5.23 16.96 2.31
N ILE A 142 6.39 16.70 2.92
CA ILE A 142 7.68 17.22 2.45
C ILE A 142 7.96 16.72 1.02
N ASN A 143 7.86 15.41 0.80
CA ASN A 143 8.08 14.80 -0.52
C ASN A 143 7.12 15.34 -1.59
N GLY A 144 5.84 15.50 -1.24
CA GLY A 144 4.81 16.00 -2.14
C GLY A 144 4.97 17.48 -2.52
N ALA A 145 5.67 18.26 -1.70
CA ALA A 145 5.97 19.67 -1.95
C ALA A 145 7.24 19.89 -2.80
N TRP A 146 7.84 18.82 -3.33
CA TRP A 146 9.01 18.93 -4.19
C TRP A 146 8.62 19.36 -5.61
N THR A 147 8.93 20.60 -5.93
CA THR A 147 8.85 21.17 -7.27
C THR A 147 10.21 21.69 -7.72
N ILE A 148 10.39 21.77 -9.04
CA ILE A 148 11.52 22.44 -9.67
C ILE A 148 11.01 23.42 -10.73
N GLU A 149 11.71 24.53 -10.92
CA GLU A 149 11.48 25.39 -12.07
C GLU A 149 12.24 24.86 -13.30
N TRP A 150 11.53 24.68 -14.41
CA TRP A 150 12.06 24.25 -15.69
C TRP A 150 11.38 25.02 -16.83
N GLU A 151 12.17 25.74 -17.64
CA GLU A 151 11.69 26.49 -18.81
C GLU A 151 10.51 27.46 -18.49
N GLY A 152 10.58 28.13 -17.34
CA GLY A 152 9.56 29.08 -16.88
C GLY A 152 8.27 28.43 -16.38
N LYS A 153 8.25 27.10 -16.20
CA LYS A 153 7.15 26.35 -15.61
C LYS A 153 7.62 25.69 -14.31
N GLU A 154 6.71 25.60 -13.36
CA GLU A 154 6.90 24.75 -12.19
C GLU A 154 6.51 23.31 -12.54
N LEU A 155 7.42 22.36 -12.29
CA LEU A 155 7.19 20.93 -12.46
C LEU A 155 7.20 20.25 -11.10
N THR A 156 6.26 19.33 -10.89
CA THR A 156 6.32 18.37 -9.77
C THR A 156 7.51 17.42 -9.92
N PHE A 157 7.90 16.75 -8.83
CA PHE A 157 8.98 15.74 -8.86
C PHE A 157 8.72 14.66 -9.94
N THR A 158 7.50 14.15 -10.06
CA THR A 158 7.14 13.10 -11.04
C THR A 158 7.23 13.60 -12.47
N GLU A 159 6.70 14.78 -12.78
CA GLU A 159 6.79 15.39 -14.12
C GLU A 159 8.24 15.68 -14.51
N ALA A 160 9.04 16.18 -13.57
CA ALA A 160 10.46 16.41 -13.77
C ALA A 160 11.21 15.08 -14.00
N VAL A 161 10.91 14.01 -13.26
CA VAL A 161 11.53 12.70 -13.52
C VAL A 161 11.17 12.16 -14.91
N ALA A 162 9.96 12.38 -15.41
CA ALA A 162 9.59 11.95 -16.77
C ALA A 162 10.49 12.59 -17.84
N LYS A 163 11.01 13.80 -17.60
CA LYS A 163 12.00 14.46 -18.46
C LYS A 163 13.36 13.74 -18.52
N LEU A 164 13.64 12.78 -17.63
CA LEU A 164 14.82 11.91 -17.73
C LEU A 164 14.74 10.90 -18.89
N GLN A 165 13.62 10.80 -19.60
CA GLN A 165 13.53 10.01 -20.84
C GLN A 165 13.86 10.81 -22.11
N GLU A 166 14.00 12.13 -22.01
CA GLU A 166 14.25 12.99 -23.16
C GLU A 166 15.55 12.59 -23.87
N GLN A 167 15.55 12.72 -25.19
CA GLN A 167 16.69 12.35 -26.04
C GLN A 167 17.93 13.21 -25.75
N ASP A 168 17.72 14.51 -25.50
CA ASP A 168 18.83 15.42 -25.18
C ASP A 168 19.43 15.12 -23.79
N ARG A 169 20.70 14.73 -23.81
CA ARG A 169 21.46 14.39 -22.61
C ARG A 169 21.66 15.58 -21.67
N ASN A 170 21.81 16.79 -22.21
CA ASN A 170 22.01 17.99 -21.41
C ASN A 170 20.74 18.32 -20.59
N THR A 171 19.57 18.21 -21.23
CA THR A 171 18.27 18.31 -20.57
C THR A 171 18.17 17.34 -19.40
N ARG A 172 18.46 16.04 -19.62
CA ARG A 172 18.42 15.03 -18.54
C ARG A 172 19.36 15.36 -17.38
N GLU A 173 20.57 15.81 -17.68
CA GLU A 173 21.55 16.19 -16.66
C GLU A 173 21.04 17.36 -15.79
N GLN A 174 20.54 18.42 -16.41
CA GLN A 174 20.05 19.60 -15.69
C GLN A 174 18.83 19.25 -14.84
N ILE A 175 17.89 18.47 -15.36
CA ILE A 175 16.73 17.96 -14.63
C ILE A 175 17.18 17.18 -13.39
N TRP A 176 18.08 16.21 -13.56
CA TRP A 176 18.55 15.39 -12.45
C TRP A 176 19.22 16.22 -11.36
N ARG A 177 20.06 17.20 -11.74
CA ARG A 177 20.73 18.08 -10.78
C ARG A 177 19.73 18.92 -9.99
N ARG A 178 18.76 19.54 -10.67
CA ARG A 178 17.69 20.32 -10.03
C ARG A 178 16.87 19.49 -9.05
N LEU A 179 16.51 18.26 -9.43
CA LEU A 179 15.82 17.32 -8.55
C LEU A 179 16.63 17.03 -7.29
N VAL A 180 17.91 16.68 -7.45
CA VAL A 180 18.78 16.38 -6.31
C VAL A 180 19.00 17.60 -5.42
N ASP A 181 19.20 18.78 -6.00
CA ASP A 181 19.40 20.01 -5.24
C ASP A 181 18.13 20.40 -4.48
N ARG A 182 16.94 20.22 -5.07
CA ARG A 182 15.67 20.41 -4.38
C ARG A 182 15.49 19.45 -3.20
N VAL A 183 15.75 18.16 -3.40
CA VAL A 183 15.65 17.15 -2.33
C VAL A 183 16.63 17.44 -1.18
N LYS A 184 17.86 17.85 -1.52
CA LYS A 184 18.88 18.20 -0.52
C LYS A 184 18.47 19.36 0.40
N GLN A 185 17.65 20.30 -0.06
CA GLN A 185 17.21 21.42 0.76
C GLN A 185 16.37 20.99 1.98
N ASP A 186 15.69 19.84 1.89
CA ASP A 186 14.90 19.30 3.00
C ASP A 186 15.61 18.16 3.75
N ARG A 187 16.91 17.93 3.47
CA ARG A 187 17.67 16.84 4.06
C ARG A 187 17.58 16.81 5.59
N ASP A 188 17.88 17.92 6.26
CA ASP A 188 17.94 17.95 7.72
C ASP A 188 16.58 17.61 8.34
N LYS A 189 15.48 18.13 7.78
CA LYS A 189 14.12 17.80 8.21
C LYS A 189 13.81 16.32 8.02
N MET A 190 14.22 15.74 6.88
CA MET A 190 14.00 14.33 6.58
C MET A 190 14.81 13.42 7.50
N ASP A 191 16.06 13.80 7.79
CA ASP A 191 16.95 13.10 8.71
C ASP A 191 16.36 13.14 10.14
N ASP A 192 15.89 14.30 10.61
CA ASP A 192 15.23 14.47 11.91
C ASP A 192 13.96 13.59 12.05
N LEU A 193 13.11 13.57 11.03
CA LEU A 193 11.92 12.71 11.01
C LEU A 193 12.29 11.24 11.08
N TRP A 194 13.33 10.83 10.36
CA TRP A 194 13.80 9.45 10.37
C TRP A 194 14.32 9.04 11.74
N ILE A 195 15.10 9.89 12.42
CA ILE A 195 15.62 9.64 13.77
C ILE A 195 14.48 9.47 14.77
N LYS A 196 13.49 10.37 14.77
CA LYS A 196 12.31 10.25 15.65
C LYS A 196 11.56 8.94 15.41
N MET A 197 11.33 8.56 14.15
CA MET A 197 10.71 7.28 13.82
C MET A 197 11.54 6.09 14.29
N PHE A 198 12.87 6.18 14.19
CA PHE A 198 13.78 5.12 14.61
C PHE A 198 13.68 4.87 16.12
N ASP A 199 13.73 5.93 16.93
CA ASP A 199 13.64 5.83 18.39
C ASP A 199 12.30 5.25 18.85
N LEU A 200 11.19 5.73 18.28
CA LEU A 200 9.84 5.22 18.57
C LEU A 200 9.70 3.73 18.23
N ARG A 201 10.27 3.30 17.10
CA ARG A 201 10.26 1.90 16.67
C ARG A 201 11.09 1.01 17.58
N LEU A 202 12.25 1.47 18.05
CA LEU A 202 13.03 0.76 19.05
C LEU A 202 12.25 0.62 20.36
N GLN A 203 11.61 1.69 20.82
CA GLN A 203 10.78 1.64 22.03
C GLN A 203 9.62 0.64 21.88
N MET A 204 8.94 0.61 20.74
CA MET A 204 7.88 -0.37 20.47
C MET A 204 8.38 -1.81 20.57
N ALA A 205 9.57 -2.08 20.01
CA ALA A 205 10.19 -3.40 20.07
C ALA A 205 10.52 -3.80 21.51
N HIS A 206 11.13 -2.89 22.27
CA HIS A 206 11.46 -3.10 23.68
C HIS A 206 10.22 -3.38 24.54
N ASN A 207 9.14 -2.62 24.37
CA ASN A 207 7.88 -2.85 25.09
C ASN A 207 7.31 -4.26 24.83
N ALA A 208 7.52 -4.79 23.61
CA ALA A 208 7.09 -6.13 23.23
C ALA A 208 8.10 -7.24 23.61
N GLY A 209 9.22 -6.90 24.25
CA GLY A 209 10.24 -7.84 24.70
C GLY A 209 11.30 -8.21 23.66
N PHE A 210 11.43 -7.43 22.58
CA PHE A 210 12.44 -7.65 21.54
C PHE A 210 13.63 -6.71 21.73
N GLU A 211 14.83 -7.22 21.47
CA GLU A 211 16.07 -6.42 21.44
C GLU A 211 16.20 -5.59 20.16
N SER A 212 15.52 -5.98 19.08
CA SER A 212 15.59 -5.31 17.80
C SER A 212 14.22 -5.10 17.16
N TYR A 213 14.03 -3.95 16.53
CA TYR A 213 12.82 -3.68 15.76
C TYR A 213 12.66 -4.61 14.55
N ARG A 214 13.76 -5.17 14.03
CA ARG A 214 13.71 -6.18 12.96
C ARG A 214 12.94 -7.41 13.41
N ASP A 215 13.25 -7.94 14.59
CA ASP A 215 12.65 -9.19 15.09
C ASP A 215 11.18 -8.99 15.46
N TYR A 216 10.90 -7.86 16.13
CA TYR A 216 9.52 -7.40 16.34
C TYR A 216 8.74 -7.33 15.03
N ARG A 217 9.28 -6.69 13.99
CA ARG A 217 8.62 -6.59 12.68
C ARG A 217 8.54 -7.91 11.94
N TRP A 218 9.45 -8.84 12.18
CA TRP A 218 9.40 -10.17 11.59
C TRP A 218 8.14 -10.92 12.03
N GLN A 219 7.87 -10.87 13.33
CA GLN A 219 6.66 -11.46 13.91
C GLN A 219 5.41 -10.67 13.53
N GLU A 220 5.44 -9.34 13.58
CA GLU A 220 4.29 -8.49 13.20
C GLU A 220 3.87 -8.67 11.74
N LEU A 221 4.82 -8.93 10.84
CA LEU A 221 4.56 -9.21 9.43
C LEU A 221 4.22 -10.69 9.15
N ALA A 222 4.09 -11.52 10.19
CA ALA A 222 3.82 -12.95 10.08
C ALA A 222 4.78 -13.68 9.10
N ARG A 223 6.07 -13.32 9.14
CA ARG A 223 7.12 -13.94 8.31
C ARG A 223 7.56 -15.25 8.92
N PHE A 224 6.86 -16.31 8.55
CA PHE A 224 6.93 -17.61 9.18
C PHE A 224 7.75 -18.67 8.43
N ASP A 225 8.02 -18.39 7.16
CA ASP A 225 8.56 -19.29 6.15
C ASP A 225 9.99 -18.92 5.73
N TYR A 226 10.52 -17.79 6.22
CA TYR A 226 11.93 -17.41 6.05
C TYR A 226 12.44 -16.57 7.22
N THR A 227 13.76 -16.53 7.36
CA THR A 227 14.48 -15.85 8.44
C THR A 227 15.28 -14.65 7.91
N PRO A 228 15.76 -13.75 8.79
CA PRO A 228 16.69 -12.69 8.40
C PRO A 228 17.96 -13.21 7.70
N ASP A 229 18.43 -14.41 8.03
CA ASP A 229 19.63 -14.99 7.42
C ASP A 229 19.36 -15.56 6.02
N ASP A 230 18.14 -16.02 5.74
CA ASP A 230 17.70 -16.34 4.38
C ASP A 230 17.72 -15.09 3.50
N CYS A 231 17.26 -13.94 4.01
CA CYS A 231 17.37 -12.67 3.29
C CYS A 231 18.82 -12.28 3.00
N LYS A 232 19.73 -12.44 3.96
CA LYS A 232 21.17 -12.17 3.74
C LYS A 232 21.76 -13.13 2.70
N SER A 233 21.36 -14.39 2.72
CA SER A 233 21.77 -15.39 1.73
C SER A 233 21.26 -15.03 0.33
N PHE A 234 20.00 -14.60 0.23
CA PHE A 234 19.42 -14.09 -1.01
C PHE A 234 20.14 -12.83 -1.50
N HIS A 235 20.49 -11.88 -0.63
CA HIS A 235 21.28 -10.70 -1.01
C HIS A 235 22.64 -11.07 -1.60
N ARG A 236 23.35 -12.04 -1.01
CA ARG A 236 24.62 -12.55 -1.56
C ARG A 236 24.42 -13.21 -2.94
N ALA A 237 23.34 -13.95 -3.13
CA ALA A 237 23.01 -14.53 -4.43
C ALA A 237 22.75 -13.44 -5.50
N ILE A 238 22.00 -12.38 -5.15
CA ILE A 238 21.82 -11.21 -6.02
C ILE A 238 23.16 -10.57 -6.36
N GLU A 239 24.03 -10.35 -5.37
CA GLU A 239 25.36 -9.78 -5.58
C GLU A 239 26.22 -10.62 -6.52
N GLN A 240 26.22 -11.95 -6.36
CA GLN A 240 27.06 -12.84 -7.15
C GLN A 240 26.52 -13.09 -8.57
N VAL A 241 25.19 -13.10 -8.76
CA VAL A 241 24.56 -13.52 -10.02
C VAL A 241 23.98 -12.34 -10.79
N VAL A 242 23.23 -11.46 -10.14
CA VAL A 242 22.50 -10.37 -10.80
C VAL A 242 23.39 -9.16 -11.05
N VAL A 243 24.22 -8.75 -10.08
CA VAL A 243 25.08 -7.58 -10.24
C VAL A 243 26.01 -7.70 -11.46
N PRO A 244 26.68 -8.84 -11.74
CA PRO A 244 27.47 -8.99 -12.96
C PRO A 244 26.66 -8.87 -14.25
N VAL A 245 25.40 -9.35 -14.26
CA VAL A 245 24.49 -9.18 -15.40
C VAL A 245 24.19 -7.70 -15.61
N VAL A 246 23.81 -6.99 -14.54
CA VAL A 246 23.54 -5.54 -14.58
C VAL A 246 24.77 -4.76 -15.03
N SER A 247 25.99 -5.13 -14.59
CA SER A 247 27.23 -4.53 -15.08
C SER A 247 27.40 -4.70 -16.59
N ARG A 248 27.14 -5.88 -17.14
CA ARG A 248 27.18 -6.11 -18.60
C ARG A 248 26.10 -5.31 -19.34
N LEU A 249 24.89 -5.23 -18.80
CA LEU A 249 23.82 -4.41 -19.37
C LEU A 249 24.21 -2.93 -19.40
N ASN A 250 24.80 -2.41 -18.33
CA ASN A 250 25.27 -1.03 -18.25
C ASN A 250 26.45 -0.76 -19.21
N GLN A 251 27.36 -1.72 -19.39
CA GLN A 251 28.43 -1.62 -20.40
C GLN A 251 27.85 -1.57 -21.82
N ARG A 252 26.88 -2.44 -22.13
CA ARG A 252 26.16 -2.42 -23.41
C ARG A 252 25.43 -1.09 -23.60
N ARG A 253 24.75 -0.58 -22.57
CA ARG A 253 24.06 0.72 -22.60
C ARG A 253 25.03 1.86 -22.91
N LYS A 254 26.16 1.91 -22.19
CA LYS A 254 27.24 2.88 -22.41
C LYS A 254 27.71 2.85 -23.87
N ALA A 255 27.96 1.66 -24.43
CA ALA A 255 28.40 1.50 -25.81
C ALA A 255 27.34 1.95 -26.83
N GLN A 256 26.07 1.58 -26.62
CA GLN A 256 24.95 1.99 -27.47
C GLN A 256 24.74 3.51 -27.49
N MET A 257 24.88 4.16 -26.33
CA MET A 257 24.73 5.61 -26.19
C MET A 257 25.97 6.39 -26.65
N GLY A 258 27.10 5.72 -26.90
CA GLY A 258 28.35 6.36 -27.30
C GLY A 258 28.94 7.31 -26.26
N VAL A 259 28.73 7.05 -24.96
CA VAL A 259 29.23 7.92 -23.87
C VAL A 259 30.46 7.34 -23.18
N ASP A 260 31.39 8.19 -22.75
CA ASP A 260 32.60 7.76 -22.03
C ASP A 260 32.30 7.17 -20.65
N ARG A 261 31.27 7.70 -19.98
CA ARG A 261 30.82 7.24 -18.67
C ARG A 261 29.32 7.36 -18.56
N LEU A 262 28.68 6.24 -18.21
CA LEU A 262 27.26 6.22 -17.88
C LEU A 262 27.04 6.99 -16.58
N ARG A 263 26.25 8.07 -16.63
CA ARG A 263 25.86 8.88 -15.47
C ARG A 263 24.47 8.50 -15.00
N VAL A 264 24.06 9.01 -13.84
CA VAL A 264 22.74 8.70 -13.27
C VAL A 264 21.61 9.12 -14.21
N TRP A 265 21.74 10.27 -14.88
CA TRP A 265 20.79 10.74 -15.89
C TRP A 265 20.87 10.01 -17.25
N ASP A 266 21.77 9.04 -17.42
CA ASP A 266 21.81 8.15 -18.58
C ASP A 266 21.15 6.78 -18.27
N ASN A 267 20.95 6.47 -16.98
CA ASN A 267 20.43 5.19 -16.51
C ASN A 267 19.85 5.32 -15.09
N PHE A 268 18.77 6.08 -14.95
CA PHE A 268 18.08 6.27 -13.68
C PHE A 268 17.05 5.15 -13.45
N TRP A 269 17.01 4.62 -12.22
CA TRP A 269 16.53 3.27 -11.90
C TRP A 269 15.09 2.93 -12.35
N PHE A 270 14.20 3.92 -12.45
CA PHE A 270 12.83 3.71 -12.95
C PHE A 270 12.48 4.52 -14.21
N MET A 271 13.31 5.49 -14.59
CA MET A 271 13.03 6.38 -15.72
C MET A 271 14.31 6.70 -16.47
N SER A 272 14.54 6.00 -17.59
CA SER A 272 15.78 6.12 -18.36
C SER A 272 15.49 6.40 -19.84
N PRO A 273 16.38 7.13 -20.53
CA PRO A 273 16.27 7.30 -21.98
C PRO A 273 16.49 5.97 -22.70
N ASP A 274 15.93 5.81 -23.90
CA ASP A 274 16.24 4.67 -24.75
C ASP A 274 17.72 4.73 -25.17
N PRO A 275 18.52 3.65 -25.00
CA PRO A 275 19.94 3.69 -25.29
C PRO A 275 20.28 3.80 -26.78
N LEU A 276 19.31 3.58 -27.67
CA LEU A 276 19.44 3.81 -29.11
C LEU A 276 18.88 5.19 -29.51
N ASN A 277 18.63 6.06 -28.53
CA ASN A 277 18.10 7.42 -28.70
C ASN A 277 16.76 7.46 -29.45
N ARG A 278 15.91 6.44 -29.27
CA ARG A 278 14.54 6.42 -29.81
C ARG A 278 13.62 7.29 -28.96
N PRO A 279 12.58 7.92 -29.54
CA PRO A 279 11.61 8.68 -28.75
C PRO A 279 10.89 7.75 -27.74
N PRO A 280 10.46 8.28 -26.58
CA PRO A 280 9.68 7.52 -25.62
C PRO A 280 8.44 6.89 -26.27
N LEU A 281 8.12 5.66 -25.87
CA LEU A 281 6.94 4.96 -26.37
C LEU A 281 5.67 5.67 -25.89
N LYS A 282 4.74 5.91 -26.83
CA LYS A 282 3.36 6.34 -26.56
C LYS A 282 2.42 5.26 -27.10
N PRO A 283 2.12 4.22 -26.30
CA PRO A 283 1.41 3.04 -26.80
C PRO A 283 -0.10 3.23 -26.96
N TYR A 284 -0.66 4.34 -26.46
CA TYR A 284 -2.07 4.71 -26.57
C TYR A 284 -2.20 6.23 -26.54
N GLU A 285 -3.27 6.74 -27.13
CA GLU A 285 -3.64 8.17 -27.12
C GLU A 285 -4.84 8.44 -26.19
N THR A 286 -5.73 7.45 -26.01
CA THR A 286 -6.94 7.57 -25.16
C THR A 286 -7.01 6.46 -24.11
N LEU A 287 -7.82 6.70 -23.07
CA LEU A 287 -8.05 5.69 -22.05
C LEU A 287 -8.81 4.47 -22.57
N ASP A 288 -9.76 4.68 -23.48
CA ASP A 288 -10.49 3.57 -24.13
C ASP A 288 -9.54 2.67 -24.92
N GLU A 289 -8.58 3.28 -25.65
CA GLU A 289 -7.57 2.52 -26.37
C GLU A 289 -6.67 1.71 -25.42
N LEU A 290 -6.27 2.31 -24.28
CA LEU A 290 -5.53 1.56 -23.25
C LEU A 290 -6.35 0.38 -22.75
N ASN A 291 -7.61 0.59 -22.39
CA ASN A 291 -8.49 -0.44 -21.86
C ASN A 291 -8.69 -1.59 -22.84
N ASP A 292 -8.98 -1.29 -24.11
CA ASP A 292 -9.18 -2.30 -25.15
C ASP A 292 -7.91 -3.11 -25.43
N ARG A 293 -6.75 -2.45 -25.44
CA ARG A 293 -5.46 -3.13 -25.61
C ARG A 293 -5.17 -4.04 -24.42
N MET A 294 -5.41 -3.57 -23.19
CA MET A 294 -5.20 -4.37 -21.97
C MET A 294 -6.12 -5.60 -21.93
N GLU A 295 -7.40 -5.46 -22.25
CA GLU A 295 -8.34 -6.57 -22.30
C GLU A 295 -7.93 -7.64 -23.33
N SER A 296 -7.48 -7.20 -24.51
CA SER A 296 -6.96 -8.09 -25.55
C SER A 296 -5.68 -8.82 -25.12
N ILE A 297 -4.79 -8.13 -24.41
CA ILE A 297 -3.57 -8.74 -23.84
C ILE A 297 -3.95 -9.77 -22.79
N PHE A 298 -4.84 -9.44 -21.85
CA PHE A 298 -5.27 -10.35 -20.80
C PHE A 298 -5.95 -11.59 -21.37
N HIS A 299 -6.87 -11.45 -22.33
CA HIS A 299 -7.48 -12.58 -23.02
C HIS A 299 -6.46 -13.47 -23.76
N ARG A 300 -5.38 -12.90 -24.31
CA ARG A 300 -4.29 -13.68 -24.95
C ARG A 300 -3.45 -14.44 -23.93
N VAL A 301 -3.26 -13.88 -22.74
CA VAL A 301 -2.52 -14.53 -21.66
C VAL A 301 -3.35 -15.68 -21.10
N ASP A 302 -4.60 -15.39 -20.76
CA ASP A 302 -5.55 -16.35 -20.21
C ASP A 302 -7.00 -15.83 -20.36
N PRO A 303 -7.94 -16.62 -20.92
CA PRO A 303 -9.32 -16.18 -21.11
C PRO A 303 -10.06 -15.80 -19.81
N GLN A 304 -9.75 -16.45 -18.68
CA GLN A 304 -10.38 -16.15 -17.39
C GLN A 304 -9.85 -14.82 -16.84
N LEU A 305 -8.56 -14.53 -16.98
CA LEU A 305 -7.99 -13.22 -16.65
C LEU A 305 -8.61 -12.12 -17.52
N GLY A 306 -8.81 -12.39 -18.81
CA GLY A 306 -9.55 -11.52 -19.72
C GLY A 306 -10.97 -11.21 -19.23
N ALA A 307 -11.70 -12.26 -18.83
CA ALA A 307 -13.06 -12.11 -18.28
C ALA A 307 -13.09 -11.30 -16.97
N TYR A 308 -12.09 -11.44 -16.09
CA TYR A 308 -12.01 -10.61 -14.89
C TYR A 308 -11.77 -9.13 -15.21
N TYR A 309 -10.90 -8.83 -16.17
CA TYR A 309 -10.70 -7.44 -16.60
C TYR A 309 -11.98 -6.86 -17.22
N HIS A 310 -12.70 -7.67 -18.00
CA HIS A 310 -14.00 -7.29 -18.56
C HIS A 310 -15.00 -6.91 -17.46
N ILE A 311 -15.15 -7.73 -16.41
CA ILE A 311 -15.99 -7.42 -15.25
C ILE A 311 -15.58 -6.10 -14.60
N MET A 312 -14.27 -5.89 -14.37
CA MET A 312 -13.79 -4.63 -13.78
C MET A 312 -14.15 -3.40 -14.62
N ARG A 313 -14.17 -3.52 -15.96
CA ARG A 313 -14.60 -2.45 -16.85
C ARG A 313 -16.11 -2.22 -16.77
N ASP A 314 -16.89 -3.29 -16.94
CA ASP A 314 -18.36 -3.23 -16.97
C ASP A 314 -18.94 -2.69 -15.65
N GLU A 315 -18.32 -3.05 -14.53
CA GLU A 315 -18.70 -2.59 -13.20
C GLU A 315 -18.06 -1.25 -12.80
N ASN A 316 -17.34 -0.58 -13.71
CA ASN A 316 -16.67 0.71 -13.49
C ASN A 316 -15.69 0.71 -12.30
N LEU A 317 -14.94 -0.38 -12.12
CA LEU A 317 -13.96 -0.56 -11.04
C LEU A 317 -12.55 -0.03 -11.40
N LEU A 318 -12.43 0.74 -12.49
CA LEU A 318 -11.18 1.28 -13.01
C LEU A 318 -11.22 2.81 -13.04
N ASP A 319 -10.41 3.45 -12.19
CA ASP A 319 -10.15 4.90 -12.28
C ASP A 319 -8.67 5.13 -12.64
N LEU A 320 -8.35 5.13 -13.94
CA LEU A 320 -6.98 5.12 -14.45
C LEU A 320 -6.47 6.50 -14.92
N GLU A 321 -7.37 7.41 -15.32
CA GLU A 321 -6.99 8.71 -15.84
C GLU A 321 -6.43 9.62 -14.74
N SER A 322 -5.33 10.32 -15.02
CA SER A 322 -4.83 11.37 -14.13
C SER A 322 -5.60 12.66 -14.36
N ARG A 323 -6.19 13.23 -13.30
CA ARG A 323 -6.97 14.47 -13.38
C ARG A 323 -6.80 15.31 -12.12
N LYS A 324 -7.10 16.61 -12.24
CA LYS A 324 -7.15 17.52 -11.09
C LYS A 324 -8.16 16.99 -10.06
N HIS A 325 -7.83 17.13 -8.77
CA HIS A 325 -8.65 16.64 -7.65
C HIS A 325 -8.71 15.10 -7.52
N LYS A 326 -7.70 14.39 -8.03
CA LYS A 326 -7.43 12.98 -7.76
C LYS A 326 -6.10 12.85 -7.01
N ALA A 327 -6.06 11.98 -6.00
CA ALA A 327 -4.94 11.82 -5.08
C ALA A 327 -3.65 11.27 -5.72
#